data_AF-A0A5M4D7U6-F1
#
_entry.id   AF-A0A5M4D7U6-F1
#
_cell.length_a   1.000
_cell.length_b   1.000
_cell.length_c   1.000
_cell.angle_alpha   90.00
_cell.angle_beta   90.00
_cell.angle_gamma   90.00
#
_symmetry.space_group_name_H-M   'P 1'
#
loop_
_entity.id
_entity.type
_entity.pdbx_description
1 polymer ?
#
loop_
_entity_poly.entity_id
_entity_poly.type
_entity_poly.pdbx_seq_one_letter_code
_entity_poly.pdbx_strand_id
1 'polypeptide(L)'
;MRELPPVLERYVTMRSLLSDDDLDGRVLLVEWLRSRQMYQLALFEINAVLDRDPMHARARELKLWLDLQVNLTESRAAGEQPGGADADAKAAYQARQRAKNEFPLLSPDQINLIKVYEVDLRHPPPLLIKRATIEQLIRMFPASPLIPATPEGREALLRQTPERLLELMFRLQARELYGQVLVRGHPDSLERFRNEVHGRWLVNTCATAQCHGGGEAGRLWLYDRKPFSDETVYTNFLILERFRLADGTPLLNYSEPARSPLLQMGLPTELSLYPHPSVPRTKGSRGWHSVFRTAEDKRFQEAVGWLSTMYRPRPEYPIKYEPPRFEMKDETGAEAGKPDR
;
A
#
# COMPACT_ATOMS: atom_id res chain seq x y z
N MET A 1 -16.42 25.02 -48.52
CA MET A 1 -15.73 23.88 -47.88
C MET A 1 -15.83 22.70 -48.82
N ARG A 2 -14.72 22.03 -49.16
CA ARG A 2 -14.77 20.74 -49.87
C ARG A 2 -15.11 19.68 -48.83
N GLU A 3 -16.26 19.03 -48.95
CA GLU A 3 -16.57 17.85 -48.15
C GLU A 3 -15.58 16.74 -48.50
N LEU A 4 -14.92 16.19 -47.48
CA LEU A 4 -13.97 15.10 -47.68
C LEU A 4 -14.75 13.79 -47.86
N PRO A 5 -14.30 12.88 -48.76
CA PRO A 5 -14.95 11.60 -48.95
C PRO A 5 -14.98 10.76 -47.65
N PRO A 6 -15.95 9.84 -47.51
CA PRO A 6 -16.05 8.90 -46.39
C PRO A 6 -14.73 8.16 -46.11
N VAL A 7 -14.51 7.82 -44.83
CA VAL A 7 -13.24 7.22 -44.36
C VAL A 7 -12.89 5.93 -45.11
N LEU A 8 -13.88 5.11 -45.48
CA LEU A 8 -13.67 3.86 -46.20
C LEU A 8 -13.18 4.07 -47.65
N GLU A 9 -13.71 5.06 -48.36
CA GLU A 9 -13.28 5.39 -49.73
C GLU A 9 -11.84 5.93 -49.74
N ARG A 10 -11.51 6.73 -48.73
CA ARG A 10 -10.15 7.23 -48.54
C ARG A 10 -9.17 6.12 -48.18
N TYR A 11 -9.61 5.17 -47.37
CA TYR A 11 -8.83 3.97 -47.06
C TYR A 11 -8.55 3.15 -48.32
N VAL A 12 -9.56 2.85 -49.15
CA VAL A 12 -9.36 2.09 -50.41
C VAL A 12 -8.37 2.80 -51.33
N THR A 13 -8.53 4.12 -51.49
CA THR A 13 -7.59 4.94 -52.28
C THR A 13 -6.17 4.86 -51.72
N MET A 14 -5.98 5.08 -50.42
CA MET A 14 -4.65 4.99 -49.78
C MET A 14 -4.07 3.59 -49.88
N ARG A 15 -4.87 2.54 -49.69
CA ARG A 15 -4.44 1.14 -49.79
C ARG A 15 -4.03 0.75 -51.20
N SER A 16 -4.69 1.27 -52.23
CA SER A 16 -4.36 1.05 -53.65
C SER A 16 -3.06 1.72 -54.10
N LEU A 17 -2.61 2.74 -53.36
CA LEU A 17 -1.35 3.44 -53.61
C LEU A 17 -0.15 2.73 -52.95
N LEU A 18 -0.40 1.78 -52.04
CA LEU A 18 0.63 1.03 -51.34
C LEU A 18 0.81 -0.34 -51.99
N SER A 19 2.06 -0.71 -52.23
CA SER A 19 2.41 -2.07 -52.61
C SER A 19 2.14 -3.03 -51.44
N ASP A 20 1.88 -4.28 -51.78
CA ASP A 20 1.71 -5.35 -50.82
C ASP A 20 2.98 -5.61 -49.98
N ASP A 21 4.15 -5.36 -50.58
CA ASP A 21 5.46 -5.49 -49.92
C ASP A 21 5.90 -4.21 -49.19
N ASP A 22 5.13 -3.12 -49.29
CA ASP A 22 5.38 -1.89 -48.53
C ASP A 22 4.81 -2.01 -47.11
N LEU A 23 5.47 -2.83 -46.29
CA LEU A 23 5.03 -3.15 -44.94
C LEU A 23 4.99 -1.91 -44.03
N ASP A 24 5.98 -1.03 -44.14
CA ASP A 24 6.05 0.19 -43.34
C ASP A 24 4.96 1.21 -43.75
N GLY A 25 4.72 1.38 -45.05
CA GLY A 25 3.60 2.18 -45.56
C GLY A 25 2.25 1.65 -45.09
N ARG A 26 2.09 0.33 -45.02
CA ARG A 26 0.88 -0.32 -44.49
C ARG A 26 0.73 -0.16 -42.98
N VAL A 27 1.82 -0.17 -42.20
CA VAL A 27 1.78 0.16 -40.76
C VAL A 27 1.33 1.62 -40.54
N LEU A 28 1.80 2.57 -41.36
CA LEU A 28 1.33 3.96 -41.31
C LEU A 28 -0.16 4.09 -41.66
N LEU A 29 -0.64 3.30 -42.62
CA LEU A 29 -2.07 3.21 -42.94
C LEU A 29 -2.90 2.69 -41.76
N VAL A 30 -2.39 1.70 -41.01
CA VAL A 30 -3.03 1.17 -39.79
C VAL A 30 -3.08 2.24 -38.69
N GLU A 31 -2.03 3.04 -38.51
CA GLU A 31 -2.06 4.16 -37.57
C GLU A 31 -3.08 5.25 -37.97
N TRP A 32 -3.20 5.51 -39.27
CA TRP A 32 -4.21 6.42 -39.81
C TRP A 32 -5.63 5.90 -39.57
N LEU A 33 -5.88 4.60 -39.73
CA LEU A 33 -7.16 3.95 -39.40
C LEU A 33 -7.46 3.99 -37.90
N ARG A 34 -6.44 3.76 -37.07
CA ARG A 34 -6.53 3.84 -35.60
C ARG A 34 -6.99 5.21 -35.13
N SER A 35 -6.42 6.29 -35.69
CA SER A 35 -6.80 7.67 -35.35
C SER A 35 -8.27 7.99 -35.66
N ARG A 36 -8.92 7.18 -36.51
CA ARG A 36 -10.33 7.29 -36.93
C ARG A 36 -11.21 6.22 -36.32
N GLN A 37 -10.69 5.49 -35.33
CA GLN A 37 -11.39 4.43 -34.59
C GLN A 37 -11.87 3.25 -35.47
N MET A 38 -11.29 3.07 -36.66
CA MET A 38 -11.60 1.96 -37.56
C MET A 38 -10.83 0.69 -37.15
N TYR A 39 -11.05 0.22 -35.92
CA TYR A 39 -10.17 -0.77 -35.26
C TYR A 39 -10.19 -2.15 -35.92
N GLN A 40 -11.35 -2.62 -36.41
CA GLN A 40 -11.46 -3.90 -37.12
C GLN A 40 -10.65 -3.90 -38.42
N LEU A 41 -10.76 -2.83 -39.20
CA LEU A 41 -10.06 -2.67 -40.47
C LEU A 41 -8.55 -2.48 -40.24
N ALA A 42 -8.19 -1.76 -39.18
CA ALA A 42 -6.80 -1.63 -38.74
C ALA A 42 -6.21 -2.98 -38.32
N LEU A 43 -6.99 -3.83 -37.63
CA LEU A 43 -6.56 -5.15 -37.19
C LEU A 43 -6.40 -6.13 -38.37
N PHE A 44 -7.29 -6.06 -39.36
CA PHE A 44 -7.15 -6.83 -40.60
C PHE A 44 -5.84 -6.50 -41.33
N GLU A 45 -5.55 -5.22 -41.52
CA GLU A 45 -4.33 -4.79 -42.22
C GLU A 45 -3.06 -5.11 -41.44
N ILE A 46 -3.04 -4.94 -40.11
CA ILE A 46 -1.85 -5.23 -39.30
C ILE A 46 -1.54 -6.74 -39.23
N ASN A 47 -2.57 -7.59 -39.28
CA ASN A 47 -2.38 -9.05 -39.37
C ASN A 47 -1.73 -9.43 -40.70
N ALA A 48 -2.20 -8.86 -41.82
CA ALA A 48 -1.60 -9.11 -43.12
C ALA A 48 -0.16 -8.56 -43.27
N VAL A 49 0.24 -7.57 -42.45
CA VAL A 49 1.65 -7.17 -42.33
C VAL A 49 2.44 -8.22 -41.55
N LEU A 50 1.92 -8.68 -40.41
CA LEU A 50 2.59 -9.65 -39.54
C LEU A 50 2.65 -11.07 -40.13
N ASP A 51 1.76 -11.42 -41.06
CA ASP A 51 1.84 -12.67 -41.81
C ASP A 51 3.05 -12.70 -42.77
N ARG A 52 3.50 -11.52 -43.23
CA ARG A 52 4.65 -11.36 -44.12
C ARG A 52 5.94 -11.11 -43.35
N ASP A 53 5.89 -10.32 -42.27
CA ASP A 53 6.99 -10.13 -41.33
C ASP A 53 6.52 -10.31 -39.87
N PRO A 54 6.61 -11.54 -39.33
CA PRO A 54 6.19 -11.84 -37.96
C PRO A 54 7.01 -11.12 -36.87
N MET A 55 8.20 -10.60 -37.21
CA MET A 55 9.12 -9.94 -36.27
C MET A 55 9.09 -8.42 -36.39
N HIS A 56 8.22 -7.85 -37.23
CA HIS A 56 8.06 -6.41 -37.37
C HIS A 56 7.67 -5.75 -36.04
N ALA A 57 8.63 -5.07 -35.41
CA ALA A 57 8.52 -4.62 -34.02
C ALA A 57 7.33 -3.68 -33.80
N ARG A 58 7.11 -2.75 -34.73
CA ARG A 58 6.03 -1.77 -34.63
C ARG A 58 4.67 -2.41 -34.87
N ALA A 59 4.57 -3.34 -35.82
CA ALA A 59 3.31 -4.01 -36.11
C ALA A 59 2.83 -4.89 -34.95
N ARG A 60 3.74 -5.57 -34.24
CA ARG A 60 3.42 -6.36 -33.04
C ARG A 60 2.88 -5.52 -31.89
N GLU A 61 3.50 -4.38 -31.62
CA GLU A 61 3.05 -3.43 -30.60
C GLU A 61 1.65 -2.92 -30.93
N LEU A 62 1.43 -2.54 -32.19
CA LEU A 62 0.16 -1.99 -32.66
C LEU A 62 -0.96 -3.04 -32.65
N LYS A 63 -0.67 -4.30 -33.00
CA LYS A 63 -1.62 -5.41 -32.92
C LYS A 63 -2.11 -5.64 -31.49
N LEU A 64 -1.20 -5.69 -30.51
CA LEU A 64 -1.57 -5.91 -29.10
C LEU A 64 -2.56 -4.84 -28.61
N TRP A 65 -2.33 -3.58 -28.99
CA TRP A 65 -3.23 -2.49 -28.64
C TRP A 65 -4.58 -2.60 -29.37
N LEU A 66 -4.58 -2.91 -30.67
CA LEU A 66 -5.79 -3.04 -31.48
C LEU A 66 -6.68 -4.21 -31.02
N ASP A 67 -6.10 -5.35 -30.64
CA ASP A 67 -6.83 -6.49 -30.08
C ASP A 67 -7.58 -6.10 -28.81
N LEU A 68 -6.94 -5.37 -27.90
CA LEU A 68 -7.59 -4.88 -26.67
C LEU A 68 -8.75 -3.91 -26.98
N GLN A 69 -8.55 -3.02 -27.95
CA GLN A 69 -9.54 -2.02 -28.31
C GLN A 69 -10.75 -2.61 -29.05
N VAL A 70 -10.53 -3.59 -29.93
CA VAL A 70 -11.59 -4.33 -30.61
C VAL A 70 -12.44 -5.09 -29.59
N ASN A 71 -11.81 -5.85 -28.69
CA ASN A 71 -12.51 -6.57 -27.63
C ASN A 71 -13.38 -5.64 -26.76
N LEU A 72 -12.87 -4.46 -26.40
CA LEU A 72 -13.62 -3.45 -25.63
C LEU A 72 -14.80 -2.86 -26.41
N THR A 73 -14.67 -2.74 -27.74
CA THR A 73 -15.70 -2.13 -28.60
C THR A 73 -16.79 -3.15 -28.96
N GLU A 74 -16.41 -4.40 -29.25
CA GLU A 74 -17.34 -5.51 -29.47
C GLU A 74 -18.14 -5.82 -28.20
N SER A 75 -17.49 -5.83 -27.03
CA SER A 75 -18.17 -5.99 -25.73
C SER A 75 -19.18 -4.87 -25.45
N ARG A 76 -19.02 -3.69 -26.06
CA ARG A 76 -19.97 -2.56 -25.94
C ARG A 76 -21.06 -2.58 -27.00
N ALA A 77 -20.74 -3.04 -28.22
CA ALA A 77 -21.65 -3.03 -29.37
C ALA A 77 -22.59 -4.25 -29.40
N ALA A 78 -22.16 -5.39 -28.85
CA ALA A 78 -22.96 -6.61 -28.83
C ALA A 78 -24.24 -6.50 -27.98
N GLY A 79 -24.37 -5.46 -27.14
CA GLY A 79 -25.53 -5.32 -26.25
C GLY A 79 -25.80 -6.56 -25.39
N GLU A 80 -24.81 -7.46 -25.30
CA GLU A 80 -24.86 -8.65 -24.48
C GLU A 80 -24.93 -8.16 -23.05
N GLN A 81 -26.14 -8.15 -22.51
CA GLN A 81 -26.30 -8.15 -21.08
C GLN A 81 -25.58 -9.39 -20.57
N PRO A 82 -24.53 -9.23 -19.78
CA PRO A 82 -23.82 -10.37 -19.23
C PRO A 82 -24.70 -10.98 -18.14
N GLY A 83 -25.39 -12.07 -18.49
CA GLY A 83 -26.12 -12.90 -17.54
C GLY A 83 -25.16 -13.51 -16.52
N GLY A 84 -25.45 -13.31 -15.24
CA GLY A 84 -24.79 -13.95 -14.09
C GLY A 84 -23.41 -13.37 -13.76
N ALA A 85 -22.39 -13.66 -14.59
CA ALA A 85 -20.99 -13.50 -14.22
C ALA A 85 -20.52 -12.04 -14.03
N ASP A 86 -21.14 -11.07 -14.71
CA ASP A 86 -20.76 -9.64 -14.59
C ASP A 86 -21.55 -8.93 -13.47
N ALA A 87 -22.73 -9.42 -13.10
CA ALA A 87 -23.40 -8.95 -11.90
C ALA A 87 -22.57 -9.32 -10.66
N ASP A 88 -22.04 -10.54 -10.63
CA ASP A 88 -21.18 -11.02 -9.55
C ASP A 88 -19.80 -10.34 -9.57
N ALA A 89 -19.18 -10.16 -10.75
CA ALA A 89 -17.92 -9.42 -10.86
C ALA A 89 -18.07 -7.93 -10.48
N LYS A 90 -19.19 -7.30 -10.88
CA LYS A 90 -19.51 -5.92 -10.51
C LYS A 90 -19.86 -5.80 -9.03
N ALA A 91 -20.59 -6.75 -8.47
CA ALA A 91 -20.88 -6.82 -7.04
C ALA A 91 -19.60 -7.03 -6.22
N ALA A 92 -18.72 -7.94 -6.63
CA ALA A 92 -17.41 -8.17 -6.01
C ALA A 92 -16.51 -6.93 -6.10
N TYR A 93 -16.48 -6.25 -7.25
CA TYR A 93 -15.77 -4.98 -7.39
C TYR A 93 -16.33 -3.90 -6.45
N GLN A 94 -17.66 -3.73 -6.40
CA GLN A 94 -18.29 -2.76 -5.51
C GLN A 94 -18.09 -3.10 -4.03
N ALA A 95 -18.16 -4.37 -3.65
CA ALA A 95 -17.88 -4.85 -2.30
C ALA A 95 -16.43 -4.55 -1.90
N ARG A 96 -15.45 -4.81 -2.79
CA ARG A 96 -14.05 -4.44 -2.60
C ARG A 96 -13.87 -2.93 -2.46
N GLN A 97 -14.56 -2.12 -3.26
CA GLN A 97 -14.48 -0.66 -3.14
C GLN A 97 -15.09 -0.14 -1.83
N ARG A 98 -16.22 -0.72 -1.39
CA ARG A 98 -16.86 -0.38 -0.11
C ARG A 98 -15.96 -0.75 1.06
N ALA A 99 -15.46 -1.98 1.09
CA ALA A 99 -14.57 -2.45 2.15
C ALA A 99 -13.26 -1.64 2.21
N LYS A 100 -12.75 -1.16 1.05
CA LYS A 100 -11.63 -0.20 1.03
C LYS A 100 -12.00 1.19 1.54
N ASN A 101 -13.22 1.67 1.31
CA ASN A 101 -13.68 2.96 1.83
C ASN A 101 -13.96 2.90 3.34
N GLU A 102 -14.36 1.73 3.83
CA GLU A 102 -14.61 1.43 5.25
C GLU A 102 -13.35 1.01 6.00
N PHE A 103 -12.20 0.92 5.31
CA PHE A 103 -10.93 0.56 5.92
C PHE A 103 -10.61 1.57 7.03
N PRO A 104 -10.56 1.16 8.31
CA PRO A 104 -10.31 2.07 9.41
C PRO A 104 -8.85 2.54 9.31
N LEU A 105 -8.68 3.83 9.07
CA LEU A 105 -7.39 4.51 9.18
C LEU A 105 -7.25 5.13 10.55
N LEU A 106 -6.00 5.20 11.02
CA LEU A 106 -5.70 5.91 12.26
C LEU A 106 -6.03 7.41 12.14
N SER A 107 -6.63 7.95 13.19
CA SER A 107 -6.89 9.39 13.29
C SER A 107 -5.59 10.16 13.57
N PRO A 108 -5.54 11.47 13.30
CA PRO A 108 -4.39 12.31 13.63
C PRO A 108 -3.95 12.21 15.10
N ASP A 109 -4.91 12.09 16.03
CA ASP A 109 -4.62 11.95 17.47
C ASP A 109 -3.98 10.59 17.80
N GLN A 110 -4.45 9.51 17.17
CA GLN A 110 -3.87 8.18 17.31
C GLN A 110 -2.45 8.13 16.74
N ILE A 111 -2.25 8.74 15.57
CA ILE A 111 -0.93 8.88 14.94
C ILE A 111 0.01 9.66 15.86
N ASN A 112 -0.44 10.80 16.38
CA ASN A 112 0.35 11.61 17.30
C ASN A 112 0.71 10.82 18.57
N LEU A 113 -0.21 10.02 19.11
CA LEU A 113 0.06 9.17 20.25
C LEU A 113 1.18 8.15 19.97
N ILE A 114 1.15 7.47 18.82
CA ILE A 114 2.26 6.59 18.39
C ILE A 114 3.56 7.40 18.33
N LYS A 115 3.54 8.60 17.75
CA LYS A 115 4.72 9.48 17.68
C LYS A 115 5.28 9.75 19.08
N VAL A 116 4.45 10.08 20.06
CA VAL A 116 4.87 10.32 21.45
C VAL A 116 5.59 9.11 22.05
N TYR A 117 5.06 7.91 21.87
CA TYR A 117 5.69 6.68 22.37
C TYR A 117 7.03 6.35 21.70
N GLU A 118 7.26 6.84 20.49
CA GLU A 118 8.48 6.58 19.70
C GLU A 118 9.51 7.73 19.75
N VAL A 119 9.26 8.81 20.51
CA VAL A 119 10.22 9.91 20.62
C VAL A 119 11.50 9.46 21.32
N ASP A 120 12.65 9.58 20.65
CA ASP A 120 13.96 9.60 21.30
C ASP A 120 14.24 11.01 21.82
N LEU A 121 14.24 11.18 23.14
CA LEU A 121 14.46 12.46 23.80
C LEU A 121 15.87 13.03 23.60
N ARG A 122 16.82 12.25 23.09
CA ARG A 122 18.17 12.76 22.72
C ARG A 122 18.16 13.50 21.38
N HIS A 123 17.25 13.12 20.49
CA HIS A 123 17.07 13.73 19.16
C HIS A 123 15.57 13.89 18.85
N PRO A 124 14.83 14.67 19.66
CA PRO A 124 13.39 14.73 19.53
C PRO A 124 12.99 15.58 18.31
N PRO A 125 11.93 15.19 17.59
CA PRO A 125 11.25 16.11 16.69
C PRO A 125 10.70 17.32 17.47
N PRO A 126 10.37 18.44 16.82
CA PRO A 126 9.78 19.59 17.51
C PRO A 126 8.52 19.21 18.30
N LEU A 127 8.53 19.49 19.60
CA LEU A 127 7.44 19.16 20.52
C LEU A 127 6.64 20.41 20.89
N LEU A 128 5.34 20.24 21.14
CA LEU A 128 4.49 21.26 21.74
C LEU A 128 3.67 20.65 22.88
N ILE A 129 3.85 21.22 24.07
CA ILE A 129 3.07 20.89 25.27
C ILE A 129 2.44 22.19 25.77
N LYS A 130 1.10 22.22 25.83
CA LYS A 130 0.38 23.43 26.27
C LYS A 130 0.54 23.62 27.77
N ARG A 131 0.55 24.87 28.22
CA ARG A 131 0.59 25.22 29.66
C ARG A 131 -0.49 24.47 30.47
N ALA A 132 -1.71 24.39 29.96
CA ALA A 132 -2.82 23.68 30.60
C ALA A 132 -2.51 22.20 30.89
N THR A 133 -1.78 21.52 29.99
CA THR A 133 -1.35 20.12 30.16
C THR A 133 -0.32 19.99 31.29
N ILE A 134 0.60 20.95 31.40
CA ILE A 134 1.61 20.99 32.48
C ILE A 134 0.94 21.23 33.83
N GLU A 135 -0.03 22.16 33.88
CA GLU A 135 -0.82 22.40 35.10
C GLU A 135 -1.63 21.16 35.50
N GLN A 136 -2.17 20.42 34.52
CA GLN A 136 -2.84 19.15 34.77
C GLN A 136 -1.88 18.09 35.33
N LEU A 137 -0.65 17.99 34.80
CA LEU A 137 0.39 17.10 35.32
C LEU A 137 0.68 17.38 36.80
N ILE A 138 0.87 18.66 37.16
CA ILE A 138 1.11 19.09 38.55
C ILE A 138 -0.05 18.70 39.46
N ARG A 139 -1.30 18.88 38.99
CA ARG A 139 -2.51 18.52 39.74
C ARG A 139 -2.70 17.02 39.91
N MET A 140 -2.32 16.21 38.92
CA MET A 140 -2.45 14.75 38.96
C MET A 140 -1.42 14.08 39.87
N PHE A 141 -0.23 14.65 40.00
CA PHE A 141 0.88 14.05 40.75
C PHE A 141 1.42 14.95 41.89
N PRO A 142 0.57 15.53 42.75
CA PRO A 142 1.00 16.57 43.70
C PRO A 142 1.93 16.05 44.80
N ALA A 143 1.86 14.75 45.11
CA ALA A 143 2.67 14.09 46.14
C ALA A 143 3.95 13.45 45.57
N SER A 144 4.16 13.48 44.25
CA SER A 144 5.36 12.89 43.65
C SER A 144 6.59 13.74 43.99
N PRO A 145 7.70 13.12 44.42
CA PRO A 145 8.95 13.86 44.67
C PRO A 145 9.55 14.48 43.40
N LEU A 146 9.07 14.07 42.22
CA LEU A 146 9.47 14.67 40.93
C LEU A 146 8.71 15.97 40.61
N ILE A 147 7.62 16.27 41.32
CA ILE A 147 6.85 17.50 41.19
C ILE A 147 7.25 18.45 42.32
N PRO A 148 7.71 19.68 42.03
CA PRO A 148 8.05 20.65 43.07
C PRO A 148 6.86 20.97 44.00
N ALA A 149 7.11 20.95 45.31
CA ALA A 149 6.11 21.26 46.32
C ALA A 149 5.83 22.76 46.44
N THR A 150 6.84 23.60 46.22
CA THR A 150 6.77 25.06 46.35
C THR A 150 6.10 25.72 45.14
N PRO A 151 5.33 26.82 45.32
CA PRO A 151 4.77 27.60 44.21
C PRO A 151 5.82 28.04 43.18
N GLU A 152 6.99 28.48 43.62
CA GLU A 152 8.10 28.95 42.78
C GLU A 152 8.63 27.82 41.89
N GLY A 153 8.81 26.63 42.48
CA GLY A 153 9.20 25.42 41.75
C GLY A 153 8.17 24.98 40.72
N ARG A 154 6.87 25.15 41.00
CA ARG A 154 5.80 24.84 40.03
C ARG A 154 5.78 25.82 38.87
N GLU A 155 5.99 27.12 39.11
CA GLU A 155 6.12 28.12 38.05
C GLU A 155 7.42 27.95 37.24
N ALA A 156 8.50 27.45 37.86
CA ALA A 156 9.69 27.05 37.14
C ALA A 156 9.43 25.85 36.21
N LEU A 157 8.64 24.87 36.66
CA LEU A 157 8.26 23.71 35.84
C LEU A 157 7.47 24.14 34.59
N LEU A 158 6.58 25.13 34.70
CA LEU A 158 5.78 25.66 33.59
C LEU A 158 6.61 26.33 32.48
N ARG A 159 7.87 26.67 32.75
CA ARG A 159 8.80 27.30 31.82
C ARG A 159 9.88 26.35 31.30
N GLN A 160 9.83 25.07 31.69
CA GLN A 160 10.75 24.05 31.20
C GLN A 160 10.56 23.79 29.71
N THR A 161 11.59 23.22 29.10
CA THR A 161 11.50 22.82 27.69
C THR A 161 10.54 21.63 27.54
N PRO A 162 9.85 21.51 26.38
CA PRO A 162 8.96 20.39 26.11
C PRO A 162 9.60 19.01 26.28
N GLU A 163 10.88 18.85 25.96
CA GLU A 163 11.62 17.59 26.06
C GLU A 163 11.76 17.18 27.53
N ARG A 164 12.13 18.13 28.39
CA ARG A 164 12.27 17.86 29.83
C ARG A 164 10.91 17.58 30.48
N LEU A 165 9.86 18.24 30.01
CA LEU A 165 8.49 17.98 30.44
C LEU A 165 8.00 16.60 30.01
N LEU A 166 8.28 16.19 28.77
CA LEU A 166 7.93 14.86 28.27
C LEU A 166 8.70 13.76 29.02
N GLU A 167 10.00 13.97 29.31
CA GLU A 167 10.78 13.07 30.15
C GLU A 167 10.16 12.90 31.54
N LEU A 168 9.73 14.01 32.15
CA LEU A 168 9.03 13.98 33.42
C LEU A 168 7.71 13.20 33.33
N MET A 169 6.93 13.40 32.27
CA MET A 169 5.69 12.63 32.02
C MET A 169 5.97 11.13 31.86
N PHE A 170 7.07 10.73 31.24
CA PHE A 170 7.47 9.31 31.16
C PHE A 170 7.87 8.75 32.52
N ARG A 171 8.68 9.47 33.29
CA ARG A 171 9.10 9.06 34.63
C ARG A 171 7.93 8.92 35.62
N LEU A 172 6.95 9.81 35.49
CA LEU A 172 5.70 9.77 36.26
C LEU A 172 4.68 8.77 35.72
N GLN A 173 4.93 8.18 34.55
CA GLN A 173 3.98 7.32 33.83
C GLN A 173 2.61 8.00 33.62
N ALA A 174 2.60 9.30 33.32
CA ALA A 174 1.39 10.11 33.14
C ALA A 174 0.70 9.85 31.77
N ARG A 175 0.31 8.59 31.52
CA ARG A 175 -0.18 8.08 30.23
C ARG A 175 -1.40 8.84 29.71
N GLU A 176 -2.24 9.34 30.61
CA GLU A 176 -3.44 10.12 30.33
C GLU A 176 -3.13 11.47 29.66
N LEU A 177 -1.89 11.95 29.80
CA LEU A 177 -1.45 13.22 29.23
C LEU A 177 -0.70 13.07 27.90
N TYR A 178 -0.31 11.85 27.51
CA TYR A 178 0.50 11.64 26.30
C TYR A 178 -0.25 12.09 25.04
N GLY A 179 -1.57 11.89 24.98
CA GLY A 179 -2.40 12.38 23.88
C GLY A 179 -2.44 13.91 23.76
N GLN A 180 -2.02 14.66 24.79
CA GLN A 180 -1.98 16.13 24.79
C GLN A 180 -0.62 16.68 24.35
N VAL A 181 0.40 15.83 24.24
CA VAL A 181 1.73 16.20 23.74
C VAL A 181 1.71 16.13 22.22
N LEU A 182 1.95 17.24 21.54
CA LEU A 182 1.95 17.29 20.08
C LEU A 182 3.37 17.13 19.54
N VAL A 183 3.62 16.05 18.81
CA VAL A 183 4.89 15.80 18.11
C VAL A 183 4.76 16.31 16.67
N ARG A 184 5.44 17.40 16.36
CA ARG A 184 5.46 17.98 15.01
C ARG A 184 6.59 17.33 14.21
N GLY A 185 6.24 16.66 13.12
CA GLY A 185 7.16 15.84 12.34
C GLY A 185 7.04 14.35 12.68
N HIS A 186 8.16 13.62 12.54
CA HIS A 186 8.24 12.18 12.77
C HIS A 186 9.46 11.85 13.62
N PRO A 187 9.35 10.96 14.62
CA PRO A 187 10.51 10.35 15.24
C PRO A 187 11.37 9.61 14.20
N ASP A 188 12.70 9.59 14.38
CA ASP A 188 13.65 8.98 13.43
C ASP A 188 13.27 7.54 13.05
N SER A 189 12.86 6.74 14.03
CA SER A 189 12.44 5.36 13.81
C SER A 189 11.25 5.24 12.85
N LEU A 190 10.27 6.14 12.96
CA LEU A 190 9.09 6.15 12.09
C LEU A 190 9.35 6.84 10.74
N GLU A 191 10.28 7.80 10.70
CA GLU A 191 10.75 8.39 9.46
C GLU A 191 11.51 7.36 8.60
N ARG A 192 12.38 6.57 9.22
CA ARG A 192 13.03 5.42 8.56
C ARG A 192 12.03 4.40 8.06
N PHE A 193 11.04 4.02 8.88
CA PHE A 193 9.96 3.14 8.40
C PHE A 193 9.30 3.71 7.14
N ARG A 194 8.91 4.98 7.14
CA ARG A 194 8.25 5.64 6.00
C ARG A 194 9.10 5.54 4.74
N ASN A 195 10.38 5.91 4.83
CA ASN A 195 11.23 6.15 3.68
C ASN A 195 11.99 4.90 3.21
N GLU A 196 12.45 4.06 4.14
CA GLU A 196 13.32 2.92 3.87
C GLU A 196 12.54 1.60 3.70
N VAL A 197 11.32 1.53 4.26
CA VAL A 197 10.51 0.31 4.28
C VAL A 197 9.19 0.48 3.54
N HIS A 198 8.31 1.34 4.06
CA HIS A 198 6.96 1.51 3.56
C HIS A 198 6.95 1.99 2.10
N GLY A 199 7.52 3.17 1.85
CA GLY A 199 7.55 3.78 0.52
C GLY A 199 8.52 3.10 -0.45
N ARG A 200 9.59 2.47 0.07
CA ARG A 200 10.65 1.90 -0.77
C ARG A 200 10.27 0.58 -1.40
N TRP A 201 9.58 -0.30 -0.67
CA TRP A 201 9.28 -1.63 -1.20
C TRP A 201 7.96 -2.22 -0.71
N LEU A 202 7.55 -1.96 0.53
CA LEU A 202 6.36 -2.60 1.12
C LEU A 202 5.10 -2.25 0.33
N VAL A 203 4.88 -0.97 0.05
CA VAL A 203 3.63 -0.53 -0.58
C VAL A 203 3.51 -0.97 -2.05
N ASN A 204 4.65 -1.06 -2.74
CA ASN A 204 4.70 -1.36 -4.17
C ASN A 204 4.80 -2.87 -4.46
N THR A 205 5.15 -3.69 -3.47
CA THR A 205 5.37 -5.13 -3.67
C THR A 205 4.42 -5.98 -2.85
N CYS A 206 4.20 -5.61 -1.57
CA CYS A 206 3.39 -6.40 -0.65
C CYS A 206 1.97 -5.86 -0.55
N ALA A 207 1.80 -4.55 -0.38
CA ALA A 207 0.49 -3.91 -0.22
C ALA A 207 -0.20 -3.59 -1.57
N THR A 208 0.10 -4.34 -2.63
CA THR A 208 -0.57 -4.14 -3.93
C THR A 208 -1.99 -4.70 -3.89
N ALA A 209 -2.86 -4.21 -4.77
CA ALA A 209 -4.22 -4.70 -4.89
C ALA A 209 -4.33 -6.20 -5.25
N GLN A 210 -3.27 -6.81 -5.78
CA GLN A 210 -3.20 -8.24 -6.10
C GLN A 210 -2.70 -9.10 -4.93
N CYS A 211 -2.16 -8.47 -3.88
CA CYS A 211 -1.60 -9.11 -2.70
C CYS A 211 -2.30 -8.58 -1.44
N HIS A 212 -1.55 -8.00 -0.51
CA HIS A 212 -2.07 -7.56 0.79
C HIS A 212 -2.82 -6.22 0.75
N GLY A 213 -2.89 -5.53 -0.40
CA GLY A 213 -3.70 -4.31 -0.58
C GLY A 213 -5.09 -4.56 -1.16
N GLY A 214 -5.42 -5.81 -1.47
CA GLY A 214 -6.65 -6.22 -2.18
C GLY A 214 -7.68 -6.95 -1.32
N GLY A 215 -8.80 -7.32 -1.92
CA GLY A 215 -9.80 -8.17 -1.26
C GLY A 215 -9.31 -9.59 -0.96
N GLU A 216 -8.27 -10.06 -1.65
CA GLU A 216 -7.65 -11.38 -1.43
C GLU A 216 -6.53 -11.33 -0.37
N ALA A 217 -6.42 -10.24 0.40
CA ALA A 217 -5.34 -10.04 1.37
C ALA A 217 -5.39 -11.00 2.58
N GLY A 218 -6.50 -11.72 2.74
CA GLY A 218 -6.73 -12.62 3.86
C GLY A 218 -6.66 -11.88 5.21
N ARG A 219 -5.95 -12.48 6.18
CA ARG A 219 -5.78 -11.90 7.53
C ARG A 219 -4.89 -10.66 7.56
N LEU A 220 -3.93 -10.56 6.64
CA LEU A 220 -2.98 -9.45 6.59
C LEU A 220 -3.41 -8.48 5.48
N TRP A 221 -4.27 -7.54 5.83
CA TRP A 221 -4.75 -6.50 4.92
C TRP A 221 -4.09 -5.16 5.24
N LEU A 222 -3.33 -4.64 4.27
CA LEU A 222 -2.67 -3.33 4.30
C LEU A 222 -3.45 -2.33 3.44
N TYR A 223 -3.43 -1.06 3.83
CA TYR A 223 -4.05 0.00 3.06
C TYR A 223 -3.11 0.51 1.96
N ASP A 224 -3.62 0.63 0.73
CA ASP A 224 -2.83 0.89 -0.48
C ASP A 224 -3.09 2.26 -1.14
N ARG A 225 -4.04 3.05 -0.63
CA ARG A 225 -4.37 4.37 -1.18
C ARG A 225 -3.60 5.49 -0.47
N LYS A 226 -3.32 6.56 -1.20
CA LYS A 226 -2.51 7.69 -0.71
C LYS A 226 -1.27 7.17 0.03
N PRO A 227 -0.43 6.36 -0.62
CA PRO A 227 0.57 5.51 0.04
C PRO A 227 1.56 6.30 0.91
N PHE A 228 1.76 7.58 0.62
CA PHE A 228 2.68 8.46 1.34
C PHE A 228 1.99 9.41 2.33
N SER A 229 0.71 9.20 2.68
CA SER A 229 0.05 9.97 3.74
C SER A 229 0.36 9.38 5.11
N ASP A 230 0.31 10.21 6.16
CA ASP A 230 0.57 9.76 7.53
C ASP A 230 -0.42 8.70 7.96
N GLU A 231 -1.70 8.86 7.60
CA GLU A 231 -2.75 7.90 7.91
C GLU A 231 -2.41 6.52 7.35
N THR A 232 -2.00 6.43 6.08
CA THR A 232 -1.65 5.16 5.45
C THR A 232 -0.38 4.55 6.05
N VAL A 233 0.67 5.35 6.22
CA VAL A 233 1.97 4.87 6.72
C VAL A 233 1.83 4.35 8.15
N TYR A 234 1.23 5.12 9.05
CA TYR A 234 1.09 4.75 10.45
C TYR A 234 0.08 3.62 10.68
N THR A 235 -0.99 3.58 9.88
CA THR A 235 -1.95 2.47 9.94
C THR A 235 -1.26 1.16 9.52
N ASN A 236 -0.55 1.16 8.40
CA ASN A 236 0.20 -0.03 7.96
C ASN A 236 1.29 -0.43 8.95
N PHE A 237 2.01 0.53 9.54
CA PHE A 237 2.95 0.25 10.63
C PHE A 237 2.26 -0.46 11.79
N LEU A 238 1.14 0.06 12.29
CA LEU A 238 0.42 -0.53 13.42
C LEU A 238 -0.12 -1.93 13.09
N ILE A 239 -0.60 -2.16 11.87
CA ILE A 239 -1.02 -3.48 11.39
C ILE A 239 0.16 -4.46 11.47
N LEU A 240 1.32 -4.10 10.92
CA LEU A 240 2.52 -4.96 10.94
C LEU A 240 3.01 -5.22 12.38
N GLU A 241 2.98 -4.20 13.24
CA GLU A 241 3.39 -4.29 14.65
C GLU A 241 2.52 -5.28 15.45
N ARG A 242 1.22 -5.26 15.19
CA ARG A 242 0.25 -6.10 15.89
C ARG A 242 0.04 -7.46 15.24
N PHE A 243 0.42 -7.63 13.98
CA PHE A 243 0.19 -8.88 13.28
C PHE A 243 0.97 -10.02 13.91
N ARG A 244 0.28 -11.15 14.06
CA ARG A 244 0.84 -12.43 14.50
C ARG A 244 0.53 -13.47 13.44
N LEU A 245 1.51 -14.32 13.15
CA LEU A 245 1.33 -15.52 12.35
C LEU A 245 0.36 -16.49 13.04
N ALA A 246 0.00 -17.58 12.36
CA ALA A 246 -0.97 -18.55 12.89
C ALA A 246 -0.50 -19.22 14.19
N ASP A 247 0.81 -19.38 14.37
CA ASP A 247 1.47 -19.93 15.56
C ASP A 247 1.67 -18.89 16.69
N GLY A 248 1.22 -17.65 16.50
CA GLY A 248 1.39 -16.55 17.45
C GLY A 248 2.71 -15.79 17.30
N THR A 249 3.59 -16.17 16.37
CA THR A 249 4.87 -15.48 16.16
C THR A 249 4.65 -14.04 15.66
N PRO A 250 5.30 -13.02 16.27
CA PRO A 250 5.29 -11.65 15.76
C PRO A 250 5.84 -11.51 14.35
N LEU A 251 5.15 -10.76 13.50
CA LEU A 251 5.60 -10.49 12.13
C LEU A 251 6.91 -9.69 12.09
N LEU A 252 7.10 -8.81 13.10
CA LEU A 252 8.31 -8.04 13.33
C LEU A 252 9.04 -8.60 14.56
N ASN A 253 10.28 -9.03 14.37
CA ASN A 253 11.16 -9.48 15.45
C ASN A 253 12.17 -8.38 15.78
N TYR A 254 11.91 -7.60 16.82
CA TYR A 254 12.83 -6.55 17.23
C TYR A 254 14.13 -7.12 17.79
N SER A 255 14.10 -8.20 18.57
CA SER A 255 15.31 -8.78 19.18
C SER A 255 16.33 -9.25 18.14
N GLU A 256 15.85 -9.90 17.07
CA GLU A 256 16.65 -10.36 15.94
C GLU A 256 16.04 -9.84 14.61
N PRO A 257 16.27 -8.55 14.25
CA PRO A 257 15.61 -7.89 13.12
C PRO A 257 15.67 -8.67 11.80
N ALA A 258 16.84 -9.21 11.47
CA ALA A 258 17.05 -9.98 10.25
C ALA A 258 16.18 -11.25 10.19
N ARG A 259 15.75 -11.79 11.33
CA ARG A 259 14.88 -12.99 11.41
C ARG A 259 13.40 -12.64 11.50
N SER A 260 13.03 -11.37 11.35
CA SER A 260 11.63 -10.96 11.27
C SER A 260 10.92 -11.68 10.13
N PRO A 261 9.80 -12.38 10.37
CA PRO A 261 9.06 -13.03 9.31
C PRO A 261 8.70 -12.11 8.14
N LEU A 262 8.41 -10.81 8.38
CA LEU A 262 8.20 -9.83 7.30
C LEU A 262 9.37 -9.77 6.31
N LEU A 263 10.61 -9.71 6.82
CA LEU A 263 11.80 -9.57 5.99
C LEU A 263 12.16 -10.90 5.33
N GLN A 264 12.01 -12.00 6.07
CA GLN A 264 12.23 -13.36 5.57
C GLN A 264 11.27 -13.71 4.43
N MET A 265 9.99 -13.34 4.54
CA MET A 265 9.01 -13.49 3.45
C MET A 265 9.28 -12.57 2.25
N GLY A 266 10.19 -11.60 2.38
CA GLY A 266 10.66 -10.79 1.26
C GLY A 266 11.86 -11.40 0.51
N LEU A 267 12.54 -12.40 1.08
CA LEU A 267 13.67 -13.10 0.46
C LEU A 267 13.19 -14.17 -0.53
N PRO A 268 14.06 -14.64 -1.44
CA PRO A 268 13.80 -15.86 -2.19
C PRO A 268 13.52 -17.03 -1.25
N THR A 269 12.59 -17.92 -1.65
CA THR A 269 12.09 -19.02 -0.81
C THR A 269 13.19 -19.92 -0.27
N GLU A 270 14.21 -20.17 -1.07
CA GLU A 270 15.37 -21.01 -0.80
C GLU A 270 16.37 -20.37 0.18
N LEU A 271 16.31 -19.05 0.37
CA LEU A 271 17.16 -18.29 1.30
C LEU A 271 16.40 -17.87 2.56
N SER A 272 15.11 -18.21 2.67
CA SER A 272 14.22 -17.72 3.71
C SER A 272 13.99 -18.74 4.82
N LEU A 273 14.06 -18.27 6.06
CA LEU A 273 13.63 -19.04 7.25
C LEU A 273 12.10 -19.10 7.36
N TYR A 274 11.41 -18.08 6.85
CA TYR A 274 9.95 -17.97 6.82
C TYR A 274 9.53 -17.66 5.38
N PRO A 275 9.51 -18.65 4.49
CA PRO A 275 9.20 -18.41 3.08
C PRO A 275 7.80 -17.84 2.92
N HIS A 276 7.62 -16.93 1.97
CA HIS A 276 6.30 -16.42 1.65
C HIS A 276 5.40 -17.55 1.14
N PRO A 277 4.13 -17.61 1.56
CA PRO A 277 3.17 -18.56 1.00
C PRO A 277 3.05 -18.44 -0.52
N SER A 278 2.82 -19.55 -1.21
CA SER A 278 2.65 -19.53 -2.67
C SER A 278 1.40 -18.72 -3.05
N VAL A 279 1.56 -17.77 -3.98
CA VAL A 279 0.46 -17.00 -4.57
C VAL A 279 0.38 -17.37 -6.05
N PRO A 280 -0.66 -18.11 -6.48
CA PRO A 280 -0.79 -18.56 -7.86
C PRO A 280 -0.79 -17.40 -8.86
N ARG A 281 -0.15 -17.62 -10.00
CA ARG A 281 -0.28 -16.71 -11.15
C ARG A 281 -1.65 -16.92 -11.79
N THR A 282 -2.41 -15.86 -11.92
CA THR A 282 -3.73 -15.86 -12.58
C THR A 282 -3.76 -14.84 -13.71
N LYS A 283 -4.80 -14.85 -14.55
CA LYS A 283 -4.96 -13.89 -15.64
C LYS A 283 -5.01 -12.46 -15.06
N GLY A 284 -3.93 -11.69 -15.24
CA GLY A 284 -3.79 -10.33 -14.69
C GLY A 284 -2.99 -10.22 -13.38
N SER A 285 -2.56 -11.32 -12.78
CA SER A 285 -1.65 -11.34 -11.62
C SER A 285 -0.32 -11.99 -11.97
N ARG A 286 0.80 -11.31 -11.64
CA ARG A 286 2.14 -11.88 -11.80
C ARG A 286 2.53 -12.86 -10.70
N GLY A 287 1.63 -13.13 -9.75
CA GLY A 287 1.93 -13.90 -8.54
C GLY A 287 2.91 -13.18 -7.62
N TRP A 288 3.33 -13.86 -6.57
CA TRP A 288 4.37 -13.37 -5.68
C TRP A 288 5.75 -13.42 -6.33
N HIS A 289 6.61 -12.46 -5.99
CA HIS A 289 8.04 -12.48 -6.29
C HIS A 289 8.82 -11.92 -5.10
N SER A 290 10.10 -12.30 -4.99
CA SER A 290 10.94 -11.78 -3.90
C SER A 290 11.11 -10.27 -4.01
N VAL A 291 11.14 -9.62 -2.85
CA VAL A 291 11.45 -8.19 -2.70
C VAL A 291 12.95 -8.00 -2.73
N PHE A 292 13.67 -8.82 -1.96
CA PHE A 292 15.10 -8.78 -1.75
C PHE A 292 15.79 -9.87 -2.56
N ARG A 293 17.05 -9.64 -2.93
CA ARG A 293 17.86 -10.67 -3.60
C ARG A 293 18.49 -11.62 -2.59
N THR A 294 19.07 -11.08 -1.54
CA THR A 294 19.72 -11.80 -0.43
C THR A 294 19.59 -10.98 0.84
N ALA A 295 20.08 -11.49 1.97
CA ALA A 295 20.14 -10.72 3.22
C ALA A 295 21.06 -9.50 3.09
N GLU A 296 22.06 -9.52 2.20
CA GLU A 296 22.99 -8.41 1.94
C GLU A 296 22.41 -7.32 1.03
N ASP A 297 21.19 -7.51 0.49
CA ASP A 297 20.49 -6.48 -0.28
C ASP A 297 20.35 -5.21 0.56
N LYS A 298 20.72 -4.06 -0.02
CA LYS A 298 20.66 -2.75 0.65
C LYS A 298 19.30 -2.49 1.31
N ARG A 299 18.19 -2.87 0.66
CA ARG A 299 16.83 -2.68 1.21
C ARG A 299 16.56 -3.58 2.41
N PHE A 300 17.10 -4.78 2.41
CA PHE A 300 17.01 -5.69 3.55
C PHE A 300 17.79 -5.12 4.74
N GLN A 301 19.03 -4.68 4.50
CA GLN A 301 19.89 -4.09 5.52
C GLN A 301 19.32 -2.78 6.09
N GLU A 302 18.71 -1.93 5.26
CA GLU A 302 18.01 -0.74 5.71
C GLU A 302 16.79 -1.09 6.57
N ALA A 303 16.00 -2.10 6.19
CA ALA A 303 14.87 -2.55 7.00
C ALA A 303 15.31 -3.15 8.36
N VAL A 304 16.43 -3.87 8.38
CA VAL A 304 17.09 -4.35 9.61
C VAL A 304 17.58 -3.17 10.46
N GLY A 305 18.19 -2.17 9.82
CA GLY A 305 18.63 -0.93 10.46
C GLY A 305 17.48 -0.19 11.13
N TRP A 306 16.36 -0.02 10.41
CA TRP A 306 15.13 0.55 10.94
C TRP A 306 14.62 -0.19 12.19
N LEU A 307 14.44 -1.51 12.13
CA LEU A 307 13.99 -2.29 13.28
C LEU A 307 14.93 -2.18 14.49
N SER A 308 16.20 -1.89 14.24
CA SER A 308 17.22 -1.68 15.28
C SER A 308 17.11 -0.30 15.95
N THR A 309 16.51 0.71 15.28
CA THR A 309 16.28 2.04 15.88
C THR A 309 15.00 2.13 16.71
N MET A 310 14.11 1.14 16.60
CA MET A 310 12.84 1.11 17.34
C MET A 310 13.08 0.97 18.86
N TYR A 311 12.35 1.76 19.65
CA TYR A 311 12.48 1.80 21.11
C TYR A 311 12.20 0.42 21.74
N ARG A 312 12.99 0.05 22.77
CA ARG A 312 12.85 -1.22 23.53
C ARG A 312 12.87 -0.98 25.04
N PRO A 313 12.09 -1.74 25.83
CA PRO A 313 11.09 -2.72 25.39
C PRO A 313 9.94 -2.06 24.60
N ARG A 314 9.35 -2.81 23.66
CA ARG A 314 8.29 -2.27 22.79
C ARG A 314 7.10 -1.83 23.65
N PRO A 315 6.60 -0.59 23.51
CA PRO A 315 5.43 -0.15 24.23
C PRO A 315 4.18 -0.74 23.58
N GLU A 316 3.14 -0.96 24.40
CA GLU A 316 1.81 -1.19 23.87
C GLU A 316 1.12 0.15 23.64
N TYR A 317 0.84 0.50 22.38
CA TYR A 317 0.06 1.70 22.09
C TYR A 317 -1.40 1.50 22.53
N PRO A 318 -1.96 2.38 23.37
CA PRO A 318 -3.33 2.24 23.88
C PRO A 318 -4.35 2.73 22.84
N ILE A 319 -4.26 2.18 21.63
CA ILE A 319 -5.09 2.49 20.47
C ILE A 319 -5.97 1.29 20.21
N LYS A 320 -7.30 1.47 20.31
CA LYS A 320 -8.25 0.45 19.86
C LYS A 320 -8.25 0.47 18.33
N TYR A 321 -7.74 -0.60 17.74
CA TYR A 321 -7.64 -0.76 16.30
C TYR A 321 -7.79 -2.23 15.94
N GLU A 322 -8.79 -2.51 15.11
CA GLU A 322 -9.01 -3.83 14.53
C GLU A 322 -8.86 -3.70 13.02
N PRO A 323 -7.89 -4.40 12.40
CA PRO A 323 -7.77 -4.40 10.95
C PRO A 323 -9.03 -5.05 10.35
N PRO A 324 -9.53 -4.52 9.22
CA PRO A 324 -10.67 -5.14 8.55
C PRO A 324 -10.26 -6.52 8.04
N ARG A 325 -11.19 -7.47 8.12
CA ARG A 325 -11.03 -8.80 7.53
C ARG A 325 -11.89 -8.86 6.29
N PHE A 326 -11.29 -9.18 5.15
CA PHE A 326 -12.08 -9.51 3.97
C PHE A 326 -12.48 -10.97 4.09
N GLU A 327 -13.69 -11.23 4.57
CA GLU A 327 -14.31 -12.54 4.44
C GLU A 327 -14.89 -12.62 3.03
N MET A 328 -14.22 -13.36 2.14
CA MET A 328 -14.94 -13.88 0.98
C MET A 328 -16.02 -14.80 1.53
N LYS A 329 -17.29 -14.46 1.30
CA LYS A 329 -18.35 -15.46 1.43
C LYS A 329 -18.03 -16.51 0.38
N ASP A 330 -17.52 -17.66 0.81
CA ASP A 330 -17.43 -18.83 -0.05
C ASP A 330 -18.84 -19.13 -0.57
N GLU A 331 -18.97 -19.30 -1.89
CA GLU A 331 -20.22 -19.71 -2.55
C GLU A 331 -20.65 -21.14 -2.16
N THR A 332 -19.87 -21.84 -1.34
CA THR A 332 -20.33 -23.00 -0.60
C THR A 332 -20.72 -22.55 0.80
N GLY A 333 -22.01 -22.40 1.07
CA GLY A 333 -22.56 -22.10 2.40
C GLY A 333 -22.26 -23.17 3.45
N ALA A 334 -21.00 -23.33 3.81
CA ALA A 334 -20.53 -24.12 4.93
C ALA A 334 -19.99 -23.14 5.98
N GLU A 335 -20.82 -22.85 6.98
CA GLU A 335 -20.38 -22.21 8.20
C GLU A 335 -19.16 -22.97 8.75
N ALA A 336 -18.01 -22.31 8.83
CA ALA A 336 -16.89 -22.82 9.59
C ALA A 336 -17.34 -22.97 11.05
N GLY A 337 -17.40 -24.23 11.51
CA GLY A 337 -17.93 -24.62 12.80
C GLY A 337 -17.36 -23.81 13.96
N LYS A 338 -18.27 -23.48 14.89
CA LYS A 338 -17.92 -22.96 16.22
C LYS A 338 -16.86 -23.84 16.88
N PRO A 339 -15.89 -23.27 17.62
CA PRO A 339 -15.01 -24.08 18.45
C PRO A 339 -15.84 -24.68 19.58
N ASP A 340 -15.82 -26.01 19.68
CA ASP A 340 -16.33 -26.72 20.85
C ASP A 340 -15.45 -26.38 22.07
N ARG A 341 -16.11 -26.32 23.22
CA ARG A 341 -15.59 -25.89 24.52
C ARG A 341 -14.53 -26.81 25.11
#